data_AF-A0A5J4TRV4-F1
#
_entry.id   AF-A0A5J4TRV4-F1
#
_cell.length_a   1.000
_cell.length_b   1.000
_cell.length_c   1.000
_cell.angle_alpha   90.00
_cell.angle_beta   90.00
_cell.angle_gamma   90.00
#
_symmetry.space_group_name_H-M   'P 1'
#
loop_
_entity.id
_entity.type
_entity.pdbx_description
1 polymer ?
#
loop_
_entity_poly.entity_id
_entity_poly.type
_entity_poly.pdbx_seq_one_letter_code
_entity_poly.pdbx_strand_id
1 'polypeptide(L)'
;MRLEIRCNSRWCLRYIQECYDEQVQSELVNNGYGRVTSISFCTAGGKGEEQDLEILNGLMYIYLFLRALHAGRNDYHKPSFQPLPLLARNTEEQMEEEGANEEIEALMYNNGYNSIIKYNANNANAMTLNRFIHKV
;
A
#
# COMPACT_ATOMS: atom_id res chain seq x y z
N MET A 1 11.71 -16.79 -13.71
CA MET A 1 12.34 -16.99 -12.38
C MET A 1 12.39 -15.75 -11.49
N ARG A 2 13.14 -14.65 -11.77
CA ARG A 2 13.15 -13.46 -10.88
C ARG A 2 11.77 -12.80 -10.74
N LEU A 3 10.99 -12.74 -11.82
CA LEU A 3 9.63 -12.17 -11.83
C LEU A 3 8.64 -13.03 -11.02
N GLU A 4 8.63 -14.35 -11.22
CA GLU A 4 7.75 -15.27 -10.47
C GLU A 4 8.02 -15.25 -8.96
N ILE A 5 9.29 -15.20 -8.56
CA ILE A 5 9.67 -15.08 -7.14
C ILE A 5 9.12 -13.76 -6.57
N ARG A 6 9.22 -12.66 -7.32
CA ARG A 6 8.72 -11.35 -6.92
C ARG A 6 7.20 -11.33 -6.80
N CYS A 7 6.48 -11.92 -7.75
CA CYS A 7 5.03 -12.07 -7.71
C CYS A 7 4.59 -12.92 -6.51
N ASN A 8 5.15 -14.11 -6.34
CA ASN A 8 4.81 -15.01 -5.23
C ASN A 8 5.10 -14.40 -3.85
N SER A 9 6.23 -13.69 -3.72
CA SER A 9 6.59 -13.01 -2.47
C SER A 9 5.59 -11.91 -2.12
N ARG A 10 5.08 -11.15 -3.11
CA ARG A 10 4.08 -10.11 -2.91
C ARG A 10 2.71 -10.68 -2.52
N TRP A 11 2.28 -11.77 -3.16
CA TRP A 11 1.07 -12.50 -2.76
C TRP A 11 1.17 -13.03 -1.32
N CYS A 12 2.34 -13.53 -0.93
CA CYS A 12 2.60 -13.96 0.44
C CYS A 12 2.54 -12.79 1.43
N LEU A 13 3.16 -11.66 1.11
CA LEU A 13 3.12 -10.44 1.92
C LEU A 13 1.70 -9.90 2.09
N ARG A 14 0.88 -9.92 1.04
CA ARG A 14 -0.55 -9.59 1.12
C ARG A 14 -1.27 -10.52 2.10
N TYR A 15 -1.03 -11.82 2.01
CA TYR A 15 -1.67 -12.78 2.91
C TYR A 15 -1.28 -12.53 4.37
N ILE A 16 -0.01 -12.21 4.63
CA ILE A 16 0.47 -11.85 5.97
C ILE A 16 -0.23 -10.57 6.47
N GLN A 17 -0.37 -9.56 5.62
CA GLN A 17 -1.09 -8.33 5.96
C GLN A 17 -2.57 -8.59 6.30
N GLU A 18 -3.25 -9.42 5.52
CA GLU A 18 -4.69 -9.67 5.64
C GLU A 18 -5.05 -10.62 6.80
N CYS A 19 -4.17 -11.55 7.16
CA CYS A 19 -4.51 -12.67 8.04
C CYS A 19 -4.00 -12.57 9.48
N TYR A 20 -3.22 -11.52 9.84
CA TYR A 20 -2.56 -11.48 11.15
C TYR A 20 -2.83 -10.21 11.96
N ASP A 21 -2.81 -10.36 13.30
CA ASP A 21 -3.18 -9.38 14.32
C ASP A 21 -2.23 -8.16 14.45
N GLU A 22 -2.46 -7.33 15.47
CA GLU A 22 -1.70 -6.11 15.78
C GLU A 22 -0.18 -6.33 15.87
N GLN A 23 0.26 -7.46 16.44
CA GLN A 23 1.68 -7.73 16.59
C GLN A 23 2.33 -7.85 15.21
N VAL A 24 1.70 -8.59 14.29
CA VAL A 24 2.24 -8.75 12.94
C VAL A 24 2.17 -7.45 12.15
N GLN A 25 1.14 -6.61 12.33
CA GLN A 25 1.13 -5.28 11.71
C GLN A 25 2.34 -4.45 12.17
N SER A 26 2.69 -4.51 13.46
CA SER A 26 3.87 -3.83 14.02
C SER A 26 5.17 -4.37 13.42
N GLU A 27 5.29 -5.69 13.30
CA GLU A 27 6.46 -6.33 12.67
C GLU A 27 6.61 -5.93 11.20
N LEU A 28 5.51 -5.85 10.44
CA LEU A 28 5.54 -5.41 9.04
C LEU A 28 6.08 -3.98 8.93
N VAL A 29 5.56 -3.03 9.73
CA VAL A 29 6.07 -1.65 9.72
C VAL A 29 7.54 -1.58 10.11
N ASN A 30 7.93 -2.29 11.17
CA ASN A 30 9.32 -2.32 11.65
C ASN A 30 10.30 -2.92 10.63
N ASN A 31 9.84 -3.86 9.79
CA ASN A 31 10.64 -4.44 8.71
C ASN A 31 10.60 -3.60 7.41
N GLY A 32 9.98 -2.43 7.43
CA GLY A 32 9.95 -1.51 6.29
C GLY A 32 8.93 -1.92 5.22
N TYR A 33 7.80 -2.50 5.62
CA TYR A 33 6.73 -2.87 4.68
C TYR A 33 6.24 -1.69 3.84
N GLY A 34 6.17 -0.48 4.43
CA GLY A 34 5.83 0.75 3.70
C GLY A 34 6.80 0.97 2.55
N ARG A 35 8.11 0.99 2.84
CA ARG A 35 9.18 1.07 1.84
C ARG A 35 9.10 -0.02 0.76
N VAL A 36 8.99 -1.28 1.15
CA VAL A 36 8.98 -2.41 0.21
C VAL A 36 7.77 -2.33 -0.73
N THR A 37 6.62 -1.92 -0.20
CA THR A 37 5.41 -1.75 -1.00
C THR A 37 5.54 -0.54 -1.92
N SER A 38 6.11 0.57 -1.46
CA SER A 38 6.43 1.75 -2.29
C SER A 38 7.25 1.38 -3.52
N ILE A 39 8.38 0.71 -3.31
CA ILE A 39 9.27 0.25 -4.39
C ILE A 39 8.52 -0.66 -5.39
N SER A 40 7.47 -1.36 -4.93
CA SER A 40 6.72 -2.28 -5.79
C SER A 40 5.85 -1.58 -6.83
N PHE A 41 5.32 -0.39 -6.52
CA PHE A 41 4.49 0.39 -7.45
C PHE A 41 5.21 1.62 -8.04
N CYS A 42 6.39 1.98 -7.51
CA CYS A 42 7.24 3.01 -8.11
C CYS A 42 7.82 2.53 -9.45
N THR A 43 7.39 3.16 -10.54
CA THR A 43 7.79 2.78 -11.89
C THR A 43 9.15 3.36 -12.24
N ALA A 44 10.19 2.52 -12.22
CA ALA A 44 11.50 2.90 -12.76
C ALA A 44 11.53 2.97 -14.32
N GLY A 45 10.40 3.20 -14.99
CA GLY A 45 10.33 3.50 -16.44
C GLY A 45 9.89 2.37 -17.39
N GLY A 46 9.29 1.27 -16.91
CA GLY A 46 8.76 0.20 -17.75
C GLY A 46 7.28 0.38 -18.12
N LYS A 47 6.88 0.05 -19.36
CA LYS A 47 5.48 0.04 -19.84
C LYS A 47 5.07 -1.38 -20.28
N GLY A 48 3.94 -1.89 -19.78
CA GLY A 48 3.37 -3.20 -20.19
C GLY A 48 2.28 -3.70 -19.24
N GLU A 49 1.40 -4.61 -19.70
CA GLU A 49 0.23 -5.11 -18.94
C GLU A 49 0.60 -5.80 -17.62
N GLU A 50 1.70 -6.56 -17.58
CA GLU A 50 2.19 -7.21 -16.35
C GLU A 50 2.67 -6.16 -15.33
N GLN A 51 3.31 -5.08 -15.81
CA GLN A 51 3.74 -3.96 -14.97
C GLN A 51 2.52 -3.21 -14.40
N ASP A 52 1.47 -3.01 -15.20
CA ASP A 52 0.22 -2.37 -14.79
C ASP A 52 -0.47 -3.17 -13.67
N LEU A 53 -0.50 -4.50 -13.77
CA LEU A 53 -1.06 -5.36 -12.73
C LEU A 53 -0.23 -5.31 -11.44
N GLU A 54 1.08 -5.23 -11.54
CA GLU A 54 1.96 -5.08 -10.38
C GLU A 54 1.77 -3.74 -9.67
N ILE A 55 1.70 -2.65 -10.43
CA ILE A 55 1.41 -1.31 -9.90
C ILE A 55 0.06 -1.32 -9.20
N LEU A 56 -0.97 -1.88 -9.84
CA LEU A 56 -2.30 -1.99 -9.28
C LEU A 56 -2.31 -2.76 -7.95
N ASN A 57 -1.61 -3.90 -7.89
CA ASN A 57 -1.51 -4.68 -6.66
C ASN A 57 -0.77 -3.92 -5.55
N GLY A 58 0.36 -3.28 -5.87
CA GLY A 58 1.11 -2.48 -4.89
C GLY A 58 0.27 -1.33 -4.31
N LEU A 59 -0.43 -0.58 -5.17
CA LEU A 59 -1.35 0.48 -4.76
C LEU A 59 -2.49 -0.06 -3.89
N MET A 60 -3.09 -1.18 -4.27
CA MET A 60 -4.16 -1.80 -3.49
C MET A 60 -3.66 -2.27 -2.12
N TYR A 61 -2.46 -2.84 -2.03
CA TYR A 61 -1.89 -3.33 -0.77
C TYR A 61 -1.56 -2.20 0.19
N ILE A 62 -0.95 -1.12 -0.29
CA ILE A 62 -0.64 0.03 0.57
C ILE A 62 -1.91 0.73 1.05
N TYR A 63 -2.91 0.87 0.16
CA TYR A 63 -4.22 1.41 0.50
C TYR A 63 -4.91 0.58 1.61
N LEU A 64 -5.01 -0.74 1.43
CA LEU A 64 -5.66 -1.62 2.40
C LEU A 64 -4.93 -1.64 3.74
N PHE A 65 -3.58 -1.60 3.70
CA PHE A 65 -2.75 -1.56 4.89
C PHE A 65 -2.95 -0.25 5.68
N LEU A 66 -2.78 0.91 5.04
CA LEU A 66 -2.99 2.21 5.69
C LEU A 66 -4.42 2.36 6.20
N ARG A 67 -5.43 1.92 5.44
CA ARG A 67 -6.84 1.91 5.89
C ARG A 67 -7.00 1.09 7.17
N ALA A 68 -6.40 -0.11 7.23
CA ALA A 68 -6.49 -0.95 8.41
C ALA A 68 -5.75 -0.33 9.61
N LEU A 69 -4.59 0.29 9.40
CA LEU A 69 -3.88 0.99 10.47
C LEU A 69 -4.66 2.22 10.97
N HIS A 70 -5.33 2.98 10.09
CA HIS A 70 -6.12 4.15 10.47
C HIS A 70 -7.47 3.83 11.12
N ALA A 71 -8.19 2.83 10.61
CA ALA A 71 -9.56 2.53 11.03
C ALA A 71 -9.68 1.28 11.93
N GLY A 72 -8.57 0.56 12.16
CA GLY A 72 -8.59 -0.78 12.71
C GLY A 72 -9.16 -1.79 11.70
N ARG A 73 -9.36 -3.03 12.18
CA ARG A 73 -9.96 -4.11 11.38
C ARG A 73 -11.00 -4.85 12.21
N ASN A 74 -12.16 -5.10 11.61
CA ASN A 74 -13.27 -5.82 12.25
C ASN A 74 -14.01 -6.77 11.27
N ASP A 75 -13.29 -7.34 10.31
CA ASP A 75 -13.88 -8.26 9.34
C ASP A 75 -14.05 -9.65 9.98
N TYR A 76 -15.23 -10.27 9.84
CA TYR A 76 -15.59 -11.55 10.47
C TYR A 76 -14.60 -12.71 10.21
N HIS A 77 -13.85 -12.66 9.11
CA HIS A 77 -12.87 -13.69 8.71
C HIS A 77 -11.41 -13.30 8.96
N LYS A 78 -11.13 -12.16 9.60
CA LYS A 78 -9.76 -11.66 9.84
C LYS A 78 -9.57 -11.32 11.31
N PRO A 79 -8.36 -11.44 11.88
CA PRO A 79 -8.11 -11.01 13.24
C PRO A 79 -8.43 -9.52 13.40
N SER A 80 -9.23 -9.17 14.40
CA SER A 80 -9.56 -7.76 14.65
C SER A 80 -8.44 -7.07 15.41
N PHE A 81 -8.29 -5.77 15.18
CA PHE A 81 -7.40 -4.91 15.95
C PHE A 81 -7.92 -3.46 15.95
N GLN A 82 -7.61 -2.71 17.01
CA GLN A 82 -7.96 -1.30 17.14
C GLN A 82 -7.08 -0.43 16.21
N PRO A 83 -7.51 0.78 15.83
CA PRO A 83 -6.65 1.70 15.09
C PRO A 83 -5.22 1.81 15.66
N LEU A 84 -4.22 1.75 14.77
CA LEU A 84 -2.78 1.81 15.07
C LEU A 84 -2.14 3.07 14.45
N PRO A 85 -2.50 4.28 14.91
CA PRO A 85 -2.13 5.54 14.25
C PRO A 85 -0.63 5.80 14.22
N LEU A 86 0.13 5.31 15.20
CA LEU A 86 1.59 5.45 15.22
C LEU A 86 2.25 4.62 14.10
N LEU A 87 1.75 3.41 13.87
CA LEU A 87 2.24 2.55 12.80
C LEU A 87 1.86 3.11 11.42
N ALA A 88 0.67 3.69 11.30
CA ALA A 88 0.25 4.35 10.07
C ALA A 88 1.19 5.51 9.73
N ARG A 89 1.48 6.38 10.70
CA ARG A 89 2.44 7.47 10.56
C ARG A 89 3.82 6.98 10.13
N ASN A 90 4.36 5.95 10.78
CA ASN A 90 5.67 5.40 10.42
C ASN A 90 5.67 4.85 8.98
N THR A 91 4.55 4.25 8.54
CA THR A 91 4.40 3.74 7.18
C THR A 91 4.38 4.89 6.16
N GLU A 92 3.66 5.97 6.44
CA GLU A 92 3.64 7.17 5.60
C GLU A 92 5.03 7.82 5.51
N GLU A 93 5.76 7.92 6.63
CA GLU A 93 7.14 8.44 6.64
C GLU A 93 8.06 7.56 5.77
N GLN A 94 7.95 6.22 5.85
CA GLN A 94 8.68 5.31 4.95
C GLN A 94 8.30 5.48 3.48
N MET A 95 7.04 5.82 3.18
CA MET A 95 6.60 6.07 1.80
C MET A 95 7.17 7.38 1.26
N GLU A 96 7.16 8.43 2.08
CA GLU A 96 7.73 9.75 1.76
C GLU A 96 9.24 9.65 1.52
N GLU A 97 9.98 8.93 2.36
CA GLU A 97 11.43 8.70 2.19
C GLU A 97 11.79 8.04 0.85
N GLU A 98 10.89 7.22 0.30
CA GLU A 98 11.08 6.53 -0.99
C GLU A 98 10.51 7.32 -2.19
N GLY A 99 9.99 8.53 -1.99
CA GLY A 99 9.36 9.33 -3.05
C GLY A 99 8.07 8.72 -3.60
N ALA A 100 7.38 7.90 -2.80
CA ALA A 100 6.21 7.16 -3.24
C ALA A 100 4.98 8.06 -3.42
N ASN A 101 4.92 9.19 -2.72
CA ASN A 101 3.80 10.13 -2.80
C ASN A 101 3.76 10.80 -4.18
N GLU A 102 4.93 11.23 -4.68
CA GLU A 102 5.09 11.81 -6.01
C GLU A 102 4.69 10.82 -7.11
N GLU A 103 5.03 9.54 -6.94
CA GLU A 103 4.60 8.50 -7.87
C GLU A 103 3.08 8.29 -7.83
N ILE A 104 2.48 8.23 -6.63
CA ILE A 104 1.02 8.10 -6.49
C ILE A 104 0.32 9.27 -7.21
N GLU A 105 0.82 10.50 -7.01
CA GLU A 105 0.31 11.68 -7.71
C GLU A 105 0.47 11.56 -9.23
N ALA A 106 1.64 11.14 -9.73
CA ALA A 106 1.86 10.92 -11.16
C ALA A 106 0.90 9.88 -11.75
N LEU A 107 0.64 8.79 -11.01
CA LEU A 107 -0.28 7.72 -11.40
C LEU A 107 -1.75 8.16 -11.39
N MET A 108 -2.14 9.16 -10.59
CA MET A 108 -3.48 9.75 -10.61
C MET A 108 -3.79 10.50 -11.91
N TYR A 109 -2.76 11.12 -12.52
CA TYR A 109 -2.87 11.91 -13.76
C TYR A 109 -2.46 11.14 -15.01
N ASN A 110 -1.98 9.90 -14.87
CA ASN A 110 -1.63 9.06 -16.00
C ASN A 110 -2.87 8.76 -16.86
N ASN A 111 -2.91 9.32 -18.07
CA ASN A 111 -4.00 9.17 -19.05
C ASN A 111 -3.87 7.89 -19.93
N GLY A 112 -3.01 6.94 -19.54
CA GLY A 112 -2.85 5.64 -20.21
C GLY A 112 -4.03 4.66 -20.04
N TYR A 113 -3.85 3.41 -20.47
CA TYR A 113 -4.88 2.37 -20.72
C TYR A 113 -5.68 1.85 -19.52
N ASN A 114 -5.59 2.42 -18.31
CA ASN A 114 -6.12 1.75 -17.13
C ASN A 114 -6.74 2.70 -16.09
N SER A 115 -8.03 3.02 -16.27
CA SER A 115 -8.86 3.76 -15.30
C SER A 115 -8.82 3.17 -13.88
N ILE A 116 -8.51 1.88 -13.76
CA ILE A 116 -8.40 1.15 -12.50
C ILE A 116 -7.15 1.59 -11.70
N ILE A 117 -6.01 1.81 -12.36
CA ILE A 117 -4.79 2.29 -11.69
C ILE A 117 -5.03 3.68 -11.13
N LYS A 118 -5.60 4.57 -11.95
CA LYS A 118 -6.01 5.91 -11.52
C LYS A 118 -6.94 5.88 -10.31
N TYR A 119 -7.96 5.01 -10.34
CA TYR A 119 -8.88 4.85 -9.22
C TYR A 119 -8.17 4.41 -7.93
N ASN A 120 -7.26 3.45 -8.01
CA ASN A 120 -6.52 2.97 -6.84
C ASN A 120 -5.48 3.98 -6.35
N ALA A 121 -4.82 4.73 -7.25
CA ALA A 121 -3.93 5.81 -6.89
C ALA A 121 -4.69 6.92 -6.13
N ASN A 122 -5.90 7.29 -6.57
CA ASN A 122 -6.76 8.22 -5.83
C ASN A 122 -7.11 7.72 -4.43
N ASN A 123 -7.45 6.42 -4.28
CA ASN A 123 -7.76 5.84 -2.97
C ASN A 123 -6.53 5.79 -2.05
N ALA A 124 -5.37 5.38 -2.59
CA ALA A 124 -4.11 5.36 -1.84
C ALA A 124 -3.75 6.78 -1.37
N ASN A 125 -3.80 7.76 -2.28
CA ASN A 125 -3.58 9.17 -1.95
C ASN A 125 -4.58 9.66 -0.88
N ALA A 126 -5.86 9.32 -1.01
CA ALA A 126 -6.86 9.69 -0.02
C ALA A 126 -6.56 9.08 1.37
N MET A 127 -6.00 7.87 1.45
CA MET A 127 -5.62 7.27 2.75
C MET A 127 -4.36 7.92 3.35
N THR A 128 -3.37 8.25 2.53
CA THR A 128 -2.19 9.03 2.95
C THR A 128 -2.58 10.44 3.40
N LEU A 129 -3.52 11.08 2.69
CA LEU A 129 -3.98 12.44 2.98
C LEU A 129 -5.11 12.54 4.01
N ASN A 130 -5.88 11.48 4.26
CA ASN A 130 -6.98 11.48 5.24
C ASN A 130 -6.50 11.75 6.67
N ARG A 131 -5.19 11.64 6.92
CA ARG A 131 -4.51 12.13 8.12
C ARG A 131 -4.68 13.64 8.34
N PHE A 132 -4.84 14.43 7.28
CA PHE A 132 -5.01 15.89 7.36
C PHE A 132 -6.46 16.34 7.55
N ILE A 133 -7.45 15.50 7.19
CA ILE A 133 -8.88 15.88 7.21
C ILE A 133 -9.55 15.51 8.55
N HIS A 134 -9.11 14.44 9.21
CA HIS A 134 -9.69 13.99 10.50
C HIS A 134 -8.99 14.55 11.75
N LYS A 135 -8.59 15.83 11.71
CA LYS A 135 -8.41 16.62 12.94
C LYS A 135 -9.67 17.47 13.16
N VAL A 136 -10.62 16.92 13.91
CA VAL A 136 -11.68 17.70 14.60
C VAL A 136 -11.54 17.45 16.08
#